data_AF-A0A2E6H8D7-F1
#
_entry.id   AF-A0A2E6H8D7-F1
#
_cell.length_a   1.000
_cell.length_b   1.000
_cell.length_c   1.000
_cell.angle_alpha   90.00
_cell.angle_beta   90.00
_cell.angle_gamma   90.00
#
_symmetry.space_group_name_H-M   'P 1'
#
loop_
_entity.id
_entity.type
_entity.pdbx_description
1 polymer ?
#
loop_
_entity_poly.entity_id
_entity_poly.type
_entity_poly.pdbx_seq_one_letter_code
_entity_poly.pdbx_strand_id
1 'polypeptide(L)'
;MKSYLDGSRHYAEFLKKIYQGEKLKDESFSYRVFARKLGVSHGYLANIIKGARPPSRKFILDTGKVLELNENELAKFLNPYPMDTTTT
;
A
#
# COMPACT_ATOMS: atom_id res chain seq x y z
N MET A 1 21.42 8.89 -6.97
CA MET A 1 20.50 7.74 -6.74
C MET A 1 19.07 8.24 -6.91
N LYS A 2 18.33 7.74 -7.90
CA LYS A 2 16.92 8.12 -8.09
C LYS A 2 16.10 7.60 -6.91
N SER A 3 15.49 8.51 -6.16
CA SER A 3 14.67 8.20 -4.98
C SER A 3 13.32 7.64 -5.43
N TYR A 4 13.30 6.35 -5.81
CA TYR A 4 12.06 5.59 -6.03
C TYR A 4 11.38 5.20 -4.69
N LEU A 5 11.91 5.67 -3.55
CA LEU A 5 11.55 5.22 -2.22
C LEU A 5 10.36 5.96 -1.61
N ASP A 6 9.97 7.12 -2.13
CA ASP A 6 8.97 7.96 -1.47
C ASP A 6 7.53 7.39 -1.61
N GLY A 7 7.11 7.03 -2.83
CA GLY A 7 5.80 6.41 -3.07
C GLY A 7 5.63 5.03 -2.40
N SER A 8 6.71 4.24 -2.35
CA SER A 8 6.71 2.95 -1.66
C SER A 8 6.47 3.07 -0.15
N ARG A 9 7.00 4.13 0.46
CA ARG A 9 6.87 4.37 1.91
C ARG A 9 5.45 4.82 2.24
N HIS A 10 4.87 5.65 1.38
CA HIS A 10 3.48 6.10 1.52
C HIS A 10 2.47 4.95 1.45
N TYR A 11 2.66 3.98 0.55
CA TYR A 11 1.75 2.83 0.46
C TYR A 11 1.86 1.89 1.67
N ALA A 12 3.08 1.65 2.18
CA ALA A 12 3.27 0.82 3.37
C ALA A 12 2.59 1.44 4.61
N GLU A 13 2.74 2.76 4.80
CA GLU A 13 2.07 3.49 5.89
C GLU A 13 0.55 3.52 5.71
N PHE A 14 0.06 3.64 4.48
CA PHE A 14 -1.36 3.51 4.17
C PHE A 14 -1.94 2.15 4.61
N LEU A 15 -1.29 1.04 4.23
CA LEU A 15 -1.70 -0.30 4.65
C LEU A 15 -1.66 -0.49 6.18
N LYS A 16 -0.66 0.11 6.84
CA LYS A 16 -0.53 0.09 8.29
C LYS A 16 -1.69 0.80 8.98
N LYS A 17 -2.13 1.94 8.46
CA LYS A 17 -3.31 2.67 9.00
C LYS A 17 -4.59 1.86 8.87
N ILE A 18 -4.81 1.21 7.72
CA ILE A 18 -5.95 0.30 7.54
C ILE A 18 -5.90 -0.83 8.56
N TYR A 19 -4.74 -1.48 8.69
CA TYR A 19 -4.57 -2.57 9.65
C TYR A 19 -4.89 -2.12 11.09
N GLN A 20 -4.38 -0.96 11.51
CA GLN A 20 -4.65 -0.41 12.84
C GLN A 20 -6.14 -0.11 13.04
N GLY A 21 -6.80 0.47 12.04
CA GLY A 21 -8.23 0.75 12.09
C GLY A 21 -9.08 -0.52 12.25
N GLU A 22 -8.76 -1.58 11.51
CA GLU A 22 -9.45 -2.87 11.64
C GLU A 22 -9.12 -3.56 12.97
N LYS A 23 -7.87 -3.47 13.43
CA LYS A 23 -7.44 -4.02 14.73
C LYS A 23 -8.15 -3.39 15.92
N LEU A 24 -8.48 -2.10 15.83
CA LEU A 24 -9.24 -1.39 16.86
C LEU A 24 -10.71 -1.82 16.89
N LYS A 25 -11.28 -2.20 15.75
CA LYS A 25 -12.66 -2.71 15.66
C LYS A 25 -12.76 -4.18 16.10
N ASP A 26 -11.72 -4.95 15.79
CA ASP A 26 -11.64 -6.37 16.07
C ASP A 26 -10.25 -6.74 16.59
N GLU A 27 -10.15 -7.00 17.89
CA GLU A 27 -8.91 -7.39 18.55
C GLU A 27 -8.36 -8.74 18.04
N SER A 28 -9.16 -9.57 17.38
CA SER A 28 -8.70 -10.81 16.75
C SER A 28 -8.08 -10.58 15.37
N PHE A 29 -8.28 -9.39 14.78
CA PHE A 29 -7.71 -9.05 13.48
C PHE A 29 -6.18 -9.13 13.55
N SER A 30 -5.58 -9.83 12.59
CA SER A 30 -4.14 -10.08 12.58
C SER A 30 -3.57 -9.86 11.19
N TYR A 31 -2.25 -9.71 11.09
CA TYR A 31 -1.59 -9.62 9.78
C TYR A 31 -1.90 -10.83 8.89
N ARG A 32 -2.15 -12.01 9.45
CA ARG A 32 -2.54 -13.20 8.68
C ARG A 32 -3.93 -13.02 8.06
N VAL A 33 -4.89 -12.51 8.82
CA VAL A 33 -6.24 -12.21 8.33
C VAL A 33 -6.19 -11.11 7.28
N PHE A 34 -5.42 -10.04 7.55
CA PHE A 34 -5.29 -8.94 6.60
C PHE A 34 -4.64 -9.37 5.28
N ALA A 35 -3.56 -10.16 5.35
CA ALA A 35 -2.90 -10.69 4.16
C ALA A 35 -3.84 -11.59 3.34
N ARG A 36 -4.64 -12.43 4.01
CA ARG A 36 -5.66 -13.26 3.34
C ARG A 36 -6.71 -12.39 2.63
N LYS A 37 -7.19 -11.32 3.28
CA LYS A 37 -8.14 -10.38 2.66
C LYS A 37 -7.55 -9.75 1.39
N LEU A 38 -6.27 -9.39 1.43
CA LEU A 38 -5.53 -8.81 0.30
C LEU A 38 -5.05 -9.84 -0.74
N GLY A 39 -5.30 -11.13 -0.55
CA GLY A 39 -4.86 -12.18 -1.48
C GLY A 39 -3.34 -12.39 -1.52
N VAL A 40 -2.61 -12.06 -0.46
CA VAL A 40 -1.15 -12.18 -0.39
C VAL A 40 -0.67 -13.00 0.80
N SER A 41 0.60 -13.41 0.80
CA SER A 41 1.17 -14.12 1.95
C SER A 41 1.43 -13.17 3.12
N HIS A 42 1.24 -13.67 4.34
CA HIS A 42 1.50 -12.95 5.58
C HIS A 42 2.92 -12.37 5.65
N GLY A 43 3.93 -13.18 5.33
CA GLY A 43 5.33 -12.75 5.38
C GLY A 43 5.63 -11.66 4.37
N TYR A 44 5.04 -11.74 3.17
CA TYR A 44 5.18 -10.70 2.16
C TYR A 44 4.57 -9.38 2.64
N LEU A 45 3.32 -9.39 3.10
CA LEU A 45 2.66 -8.20 3.62
C LEU A 45 3.42 -7.58 4.80
N ALA A 46 3.91 -8.40 5.73
CA ALA A 46 4.68 -7.92 6.88
C ALA A 46 5.97 -7.23 6.44
N ASN A 47 6.68 -7.74 5.42
CA ASN A 47 7.88 -7.12 4.89
C ASN A 47 7.59 -5.77 4.21
N ILE A 48 6.45 -5.65 3.52
CA ILE A 48 5.99 -4.38 2.96
C ILE A 48 5.70 -3.36 4.07
N ILE A 49 4.85 -3.72 5.04
CA ILE A 49 4.40 -2.81 6.09
C ILE A 49 5.57 -2.33 6.98
N LYS A 50 6.54 -3.20 7.25
CA LYS A 50 7.76 -2.83 8.00
C LYS A 50 8.75 -2.01 7.19
N GLY A 51 8.52 -1.81 5.89
CA GLY A 51 9.44 -1.12 4.99
C GLY A 51 10.69 -1.94 4.65
N ALA A 52 10.76 -3.21 5.04
CA ALA A 52 11.87 -4.11 4.70
C ALA A 52 11.89 -4.45 3.19
N ARG A 53 10.75 -4.30 2.51
CA ARG A 53 10.63 -4.46 1.07
C ARG A 53 9.70 -3.38 0.50
N PRO A 54 10.06 -2.72 -0.62
CA PRO A 54 9.13 -1.81 -1.29
C PRO A 54 8.01 -2.60 -1.99
N PRO A 55 6.76 -2.10 -1.96
CA PRO A 55 5.66 -2.70 -2.70
C PRO A 55 5.89 -2.57 -4.20
N SER A 56 5.62 -3.64 -4.95
CA SER A 56 5.67 -3.60 -6.41
C SER A 56 4.44 -2.88 -6.98
N ARG A 57 4.58 -2.32 -8.19
CA ARG A 57 3.46 -1.69 -8.92
C ARG A 57 2.25 -2.63 -9.03
N LYS A 58 2.50 -3.90 -9.37
CA LYS A 58 1.46 -4.94 -9.46
C LYS A 58 0.76 -5.14 -8.12
N PHE A 59 1.52 -5.24 -7.02
CA PHE A 59 0.95 -5.37 -5.70
C PHE A 59 0.02 -4.20 -5.36
N ILE A 60 0.47 -2.95 -5.55
CA ILE A 60 -0.33 -1.74 -5.28
C ILE A 60 -1.66 -1.77 -6.06
N LEU A 61 -1.62 -2.13 -7.34
CA LEU A 61 -2.81 -2.23 -8.18
C LEU A 61 -3.75 -3.35 -7.73
N ASP A 62 -3.21 -4.53 -7.45
CA ASP A 62 -4.01 -5.70 -7.06
C ASP A 62 -4.67 -5.46 -5.69
N THR A 63 -3.93 -4.96 -4.70
CA THR A 63 -4.48 -4.67 -3.37
C THR A 63 -5.35 -3.42 -3.35
N GLY A 64 -5.09 -2.43 -4.23
CA GLY A 64 -5.96 -1.28 -4.37
C GLY A 64 -7.36 -1.62 -4.86
N LYS A 65 -7.50 -2.61 -5.76
CA LYS A 65 -8.82 -3.12 -6.18
C LYS A 65 -9.58 -3.75 -5.02
N VAL A 66 -8.89 -4.54 -4.21
CA VAL A 66 -9.48 -5.19 -3.02
C VAL A 66 -9.90 -4.16 -1.97
N LEU A 67 -9.17 -3.05 -1.87
CA LEU A 67 -9.45 -1.93 -0.99
C LEU A 67 -10.37 -0.88 -1.62
N GLU A 68 -10.91 -1.16 -2.81
CA GLU A 68 -11.85 -0.30 -3.55
C GLU A 68 -11.33 1.12 -3.79
N LEU A 69 -10.00 1.26 -3.96
CA LEU A 69 -9.37 2.53 -4.27
C LEU A 69 -9.68 2.94 -5.71
N ASN A 70 -10.01 4.22 -5.89
CA ASN A 70 -10.17 4.79 -7.22
C ASN A 70 -8.82 5.13 -7.87
N GLU A 71 -8.84 5.47 -9.16
CA GLU A 71 -7.64 5.77 -9.94
C GLU A 71 -6.84 6.95 -9.36
N ASN A 72 -7.51 7.97 -8.82
CA ASN A 72 -6.85 9.14 -8.22
C ASN A 72 -6.13 8.79 -6.92
N GLU A 73 -6.69 7.88 -6.12
CA GLU A 73 -6.04 7.39 -4.90
C GLU A 73 -4.84 6.50 -5.24
N LEU A 74 -5.00 5.60 -6.22
CA LEU A 74 -3.94 4.75 -6.71
C LEU A 74 -2.77 5.56 -7.31
N ALA A 75 -3.06 6.64 -8.05
CA ALA A 75 -2.06 7.51 -8.64
C ALA A 75 -1.08 8.08 -7.61
N LYS A 76 -1.56 8.41 -6.40
CA LYS A 76 -0.72 8.92 -5.30
C LYS A 76 0.36 7.93 -4.85
N PHE A 77 0.12 6.64 -5.03
CA PHE A 77 1.06 5.58 -4.63
C PHE A 77 1.94 5.10 -5.79
N LEU A 78 1.44 5.20 -7.01
CA LEU A 78 2.14 4.75 -8.22
C LEU A 78 3.09 5.80 -8.78
N ASN A 79 2.82 7.08 -8.52
CA ASN A 79 3.59 8.21 -9.06
C ASN A 79 3.97 9.17 -7.92
N PRO A 80 5.20 9.13 -7.39
CA PRO A 80 5.63 10.03 -6.32
C PRO A 80 5.93 11.47 -6.80
N TYR A 81 5.70 11.80 -8.08
CA TYR A 81 5.81 13.16 -8.57
C TYR A 81 4.46 13.67 -9.05
N PRO A 82 4.05 14.90 -8.69
CA PRO A 82 3.17 15.63 -9.59
C PRO A 82 3.92 15.73 -10.91
N MET A 83 3.38 15.14 -11.97
CA MET A 83 3.68 15.68 -13.28
C MET A 83 3.02 17.05 -13.25
N ASP A 84 3.77 18.08 -12.88
CA ASP A 84 3.48 19.42 -13.34
C ASP A 84 3.49 19.30 -14.87
N THR A 85 2.34 18.99 -15.46
CA THR A 85 2.13 19.16 -16.89
C THR A 85 2.06 20.66 -17.13
N THR A 86 3.21 21.33 -16.97
CA THR A 86 3.52 22.50 -17.75
C THR A 86 3.69 21.99 -19.19
N THR A 87 2.60 21.94 -19.91
CA THR A 87 2.65 21.91 -21.36
C THR A 87 1.65 22.93 -21.88
N THR A 88 2.21 24.11 -22.10
CA THR A 88 1.78 25.21 -22.98
C THR A 88 0.66 26.11 -22.47
#